data_AF-A0A7K4INU7-F1
#
_entry.id   AF-A0A7K4INU7-F1
#
_cell.length_a   1.000
_cell.length_b   1.000
_cell.length_c   1.000
_cell.angle_alpha   90.00
_cell.angle_beta   90.00
_cell.angle_gamma   90.00
#
_symmetry.space_group_name_H-M   'P 1'
#
loop_
_entity.id
_entity.type
_entity.pdbx_description
1 polymer ?
#
loop_
_entity_poly.entity_id
_entity_poly.type
_entity_poly.pdbx_seq_one_letter_code
_entity_poly.pdbx_strand_id
1 'polypeptide(L)'
;MPQIRCPYCGATVNLENRKETDFTIILKSLESRARSFSELLKITGLPRKTLNIRLKELCGMEAVTKNKLYYLNGACPKKEWQKKILQRDSILSNKRKILAFLVIMCIGLPAAGNFVLAMFFSPPPPEPKPLGNLIVTVNVGEVSDVYGWQIGLRFDTENLKVVSAMPGDFLGDPVGGTSLSDHVENAGDTLFYRIIVNDTLVLCQTLKGSRPSVTGSGSLAIVEFEYYSTPYENPYLVFNEPPCDTMLLRMDASEIPIDKNTVTLQFVP
;
A
#
# COMPACT_ATOMS: atom_id res chain seq x y z
N MET A 1 0.20 -12.46 27.06
CA MET A 1 -0.79 -13.12 26.17
C MET A 1 -0.53 -14.62 26.19
N PRO A 2 -1.55 -15.48 26.35
CA PRO A 2 -1.35 -16.92 26.42
C PRO A 2 -0.86 -17.44 25.06
N GLN A 3 0.32 -18.07 25.08
CA GLN A 3 0.92 -18.72 23.93
C GLN A 3 0.92 -20.23 24.17
N ILE A 4 0.46 -20.99 23.19
CA ILE A 4 0.51 -22.45 23.24
C ILE A 4 1.45 -22.95 22.15
N ARG A 5 2.32 -23.89 22.51
CA ARG A 5 3.20 -24.55 21.55
C ARG A 5 2.46 -25.73 20.93
N CYS A 6 2.40 -25.78 19.60
CA CYS A 6 1.82 -26.93 18.91
C CYS A 6 2.66 -28.18 19.22
N PRO A 7 2.08 -29.26 19.75
CA PRO A 7 2.83 -30.47 20.10
C PRO A 7 3.35 -31.22 18.86
N TYR A 8 2.78 -30.96 17.68
CA TYR A 8 3.14 -31.66 16.43
C TYR A 8 4.20 -30.95 15.59
N CYS A 9 4.18 -29.61 15.55
CA CYS A 9 5.12 -28.84 14.71
C CYS A 9 5.98 -27.84 15.49
N GLY A 10 5.83 -27.77 16.82
CA GLY A 10 6.63 -26.90 17.67
C GLY A 10 6.36 -25.40 17.53
N ALA A 11 5.48 -24.99 16.60
CA ALA A 11 5.11 -23.61 16.36
C ALA A 11 4.38 -23.01 17.56
N THR A 12 4.80 -21.81 17.96
CA THR A 12 4.14 -21.04 19.02
C THR A 12 2.94 -20.31 18.43
N VAL A 13 1.74 -20.70 18.86
CA VAL A 13 0.49 -20.10 18.39
C VAL A 13 -0.01 -19.14 19.46
N ASN A 14 -0.12 -17.87 19.07
CA ASN A 14 -0.86 -16.88 19.83
C ASN A 14 -2.36 -17.17 19.67
N LEU A 15 -3.02 -17.53 20.78
CA LEU A 15 -4.43 -17.90 20.79
C LEU A 15 -5.36 -16.78 20.32
N GLU A 16 -4.99 -15.54 20.59
CA GLU A 16 -5.76 -14.36 20.18
C GLU A 16 -5.67 -14.18 18.66
N ASN A 17 -4.46 -14.27 18.09
CA ASN A 17 -4.28 -14.17 16.64
C ASN A 17 -5.05 -15.27 15.90
N ARG A 18 -5.07 -16.50 16.46
CA ARG A 18 -5.85 -17.60 15.87
C ARG A 18 -7.35 -17.33 15.94
N LYS A 19 -7.83 -16.82 17.08
CA LYS A 19 -9.23 -16.42 17.26
C LYS A 19 -9.65 -15.35 16.26
N GLU A 20 -8.84 -14.31 16.08
CA GLU A 20 -9.06 -13.25 15.09
C GLU A 20 -9.16 -13.84 13.67
N THR A 21 -8.22 -14.72 13.30
CA THR A 21 -8.22 -15.38 11.99
C THR A 21 -9.49 -16.19 11.76
N ASP A 22 -9.90 -16.99 12.75
CA ASP A 22 -11.12 -17.79 12.66
C ASP A 22 -12.36 -16.89 12.45
N PHE A 23 -12.44 -15.75 13.17
CA PHE A 23 -13.52 -14.79 13.03
C PHE A 23 -13.57 -14.16 11.64
N THR A 24 -12.44 -13.72 11.10
CA THR A 24 -12.38 -13.12 9.76
C THR A 24 -12.91 -14.07 8.70
N ILE A 25 -12.49 -15.33 8.74
CA ILE A 25 -12.92 -16.34 7.78
C ILE A 25 -14.43 -16.59 7.86
N ILE A 26 -14.98 -16.65 9.08
CA ILE A 26 -16.43 -16.83 9.29
C ILE A 26 -17.22 -15.62 8.78
N LEU A 27 -16.81 -14.41 9.14
CA LEU A 27 -17.51 -13.17 8.76
C LEU A 27 -17.51 -12.99 7.24
N LYS A 28 -16.35 -13.15 6.59
CA LYS A 28 -16.21 -13.08 5.13
C LYS A 28 -17.10 -14.11 4.40
N SER A 29 -17.26 -15.30 4.98
CA SER A 29 -18.13 -16.34 4.42
C SER A 29 -19.62 -15.95 4.47
N LEU A 30 -19.99 -15.07 5.41
CA LEU A 30 -21.36 -14.59 5.63
C LEU A 30 -21.67 -13.27 4.92
N GLU A 31 -20.67 -12.55 4.41
CA GLU A 31 -20.85 -11.30 3.63
C GLU A 31 -21.73 -11.50 2.39
N SER A 32 -21.58 -12.64 1.72
CA SER A 32 -22.29 -12.93 0.47
C SER A 32 -23.77 -13.28 0.67
N ARG A 33 -24.10 -14.06 1.70
CA ARG A 33 -25.45 -14.52 2.02
C ARG A 33 -25.48 -15.27 3.35
N ALA A 34 -26.67 -15.48 3.89
CA ALA A 34 -26.87 -16.35 5.04
C ALA A 34 -26.44 -17.80 4.75
N ARG A 35 -25.84 -18.46 5.74
CA ARG A 35 -25.30 -19.83 5.60
C ARG A 35 -25.73 -20.75 6.73
N SER A 36 -25.88 -22.03 6.42
CA SER A 36 -26.06 -23.08 7.41
C SER A 36 -24.73 -23.41 8.11
N PHE A 37 -24.79 -24.06 9.27
CA PHE A 37 -23.58 -24.52 9.97
C PHE A 37 -22.74 -25.46 9.09
N SER A 38 -23.37 -26.35 8.33
CA SER A 38 -22.69 -27.30 7.45
C SER A 38 -22.01 -26.62 6.26
N GLU A 39 -22.60 -25.57 5.70
CA GLU A 39 -21.96 -24.75 4.66
C GLU A 39 -20.75 -24.01 5.22
N LEU A 40 -20.88 -23.38 6.40
CA LEU A 40 -19.75 -22.72 7.05
C LEU A 40 -18.62 -23.70 7.37
N LEU A 41 -18.95 -24.92 7.81
CA LEU A 41 -17.93 -25.95 8.05
C LEU A 41 -17.14 -26.29 6.78
N LYS A 42 -17.82 -26.39 5.64
CA LYS A 42 -17.18 -26.67 4.34
C LYS A 42 -16.35 -25.49 3.84
N ILE A 43 -16.87 -24.27 3.94
CA ILE A 43 -16.23 -23.06 3.41
C ILE A 43 -15.02 -22.66 4.26
N THR A 44 -15.17 -22.66 5.58
CA THR A 44 -14.12 -22.18 6.50
C THR A 44 -13.01 -23.19 6.74
N GLY A 45 -13.28 -24.49 6.53
CA GLY A 45 -12.34 -25.57 6.83
C GLY A 45 -11.99 -25.73 8.32
N LEU A 46 -12.71 -25.02 9.21
CA LEU A 46 -12.44 -25.05 10.64
C LEU A 46 -12.93 -26.36 11.27
N PRO A 47 -12.24 -26.88 12.31
CA PRO A 47 -12.74 -28.02 13.07
C PRO A 47 -14.13 -27.72 13.64
N ARG A 48 -15.03 -28.71 13.62
CA ARG A 48 -16.44 -28.55 14.02
C ARG A 48 -16.62 -27.90 15.41
N LYS A 49 -15.79 -28.30 16.37
CA LYS A 49 -15.80 -27.74 17.73
C LYS A 49 -15.36 -26.27 17.74
N THR A 50 -14.29 -25.94 17.01
CA THR A 50 -13.78 -24.58 16.86
C THR A 50 -14.83 -23.67 16.24
N LEU A 51 -15.42 -24.08 15.10
CA LEU A 51 -16.45 -23.29 14.44
C LEU A 51 -17.66 -23.03 15.36
N ASN A 52 -18.10 -24.04 16.12
CA ASN A 52 -19.22 -23.87 17.06
C ASN A 52 -18.89 -22.88 18.19
N ILE A 53 -17.69 -22.95 18.76
CA ILE A 53 -17.24 -22.00 19.81
C ILE A 53 -17.21 -20.59 19.23
N ARG A 54 -16.60 -20.39 18.07
CA ARG A 54 -16.45 -19.09 17.43
C ARG A 54 -17.79 -18.47 17.03
N LEU A 55 -18.72 -19.27 16.51
CA LEU A 55 -20.07 -18.80 16.20
C LEU A 55 -20.85 -18.40 17.46
N LYS A 56 -20.70 -19.12 18.58
CA LYS A 56 -21.31 -18.70 19.86
C LYS A 56 -20.74 -17.38 20.35
N GLU A 57 -19.43 -17.18 20.25
CA GLU A 57 -18.78 -15.91 20.60
C GLU A 57 -19.29 -14.76 19.71
N LEU A 58 -19.33 -14.97 18.39
CA LEU A 58 -19.83 -13.96 17.43
C LEU A 58 -21.33 -13.64 17.64
N CYS A 59 -22.15 -14.63 18.01
CA CYS A 59 -23.54 -14.40 18.41
C CYS A 59 -23.65 -13.61 19.72
N GLY A 60 -22.79 -13.92 20.70
CA GLY A 60 -22.75 -13.18 21.97
C GLY A 60 -22.26 -11.73 21.82
N MET A 61 -21.46 -11.45 20.78
CA MET A 61 -21.00 -10.12 20.40
C MET A 61 -21.97 -9.38 19.45
N GLU A 62 -23.14 -9.97 19.16
CA GLU A 62 -24.13 -9.43 18.23
C GLU A 62 -23.64 -9.20 16.78
N ALA A 63 -22.46 -9.72 16.42
CA ALA A 63 -21.90 -9.61 15.07
C ALA A 63 -22.60 -10.54 14.07
N VAL A 64 -23.09 -11.68 14.57
CA VAL A 64 -23.81 -12.69 13.79
C VAL A 64 -25.11 -13.03 14.53
N THR A 65 -26.20 -13.19 13.79
CA THR A 65 -27.47 -13.65 14.37
C THR A 65 -27.85 -15.00 13.77
N LYS A 66 -28.53 -15.84 14.56
CA LYS A 66 -28.89 -17.21 14.19
C LYS A 66 -30.41 -17.39 14.16
N ASN A 67 -31.01 -17.31 12.97
CA ASN A 67 -32.41 -17.65 12.73
C ASN A 67 -32.50 -18.78 11.69
N LYS A 68 -32.32 -20.03 12.15
CA LYS A 68 -32.14 -21.26 11.32
C LYS A 68 -30.85 -21.27 10.49
N LEU A 69 -30.47 -20.14 9.90
CA LEU A 69 -29.19 -19.87 9.26
C LEU A 69 -28.45 -18.77 10.03
N TYR A 70 -27.15 -18.64 9.77
CA TYR A 70 -26.32 -17.56 10.28
C TYR A 70 -26.31 -16.41 9.28
N TYR A 71 -26.50 -15.18 9.75
CA TYR A 71 -26.41 -13.97 8.95
C TYR A 71 -25.65 -12.88 9.72
N LEU A 72 -24.97 -12.01 8.99
CA LEU A 72 -24.33 -10.83 9.58
C LEU A 72 -25.41 -9.88 10.09
N ASN A 73 -25.25 -9.42 11.32
CA ASN A 73 -26.17 -8.44 11.87
C ASN A 73 -25.95 -7.09 11.16
N GLY A 74 -27.01 -6.54 10.57
CA GLY A 74 -26.98 -5.32 9.76
C GLY A 74 -26.62 -4.05 10.54
N ALA A 75 -26.50 -4.14 11.87
CA ALA A 75 -25.91 -3.14 12.74
C ALA A 75 -24.64 -3.72 13.38
N CYS A 76 -23.47 -3.46 12.79
CA CYS A 76 -22.18 -3.80 13.38
C CYS A 76 -21.42 -2.49 13.63
N PRO A 77 -20.69 -2.32 14.75
CA PRO A 77 -19.76 -1.21 14.98
C PRO A 77 -18.58 -1.33 14.01
N LYS A 78 -18.83 -0.93 12.77
CA LYS A 78 -18.11 -1.38 11.57
C LYS A 78 -16.77 -0.68 11.34
N LYS A 79 -16.47 0.43 12.02
CA LYS A 79 -15.30 1.26 11.66
C LYS A 79 -14.00 0.90 12.39
N GLU A 80 -14.07 0.25 13.55
CA GLU A 80 -12.88 0.11 14.41
C GLU A 80 -12.31 -1.31 14.42
N TRP A 81 -13.17 -2.33 14.31
CA TRP A 81 -12.74 -3.74 14.33
C TRP A 81 -12.31 -4.24 12.95
N GLN A 82 -13.03 -3.87 11.88
CA GLN A 82 -12.61 -4.18 10.50
C GLN A 82 -11.29 -3.51 10.14
N LYS A 83 -11.02 -2.29 10.62
CA LYS A 83 -9.76 -1.57 10.35
C LYS A 83 -8.56 -2.31 10.94
N LYS A 84 -8.69 -2.89 12.14
CA LYS A 84 -7.64 -3.69 12.80
C LYS A 84 -7.39 -5.03 12.12
N ILE A 85 -8.42 -5.72 11.64
CA ILE A 85 -8.26 -7.02 10.97
C ILE A 85 -7.75 -6.86 9.53
N LEU A 86 -8.29 -5.90 8.77
CA LEU A 86 -7.89 -5.67 7.38
C LEU A 86 -6.45 -5.14 7.28
N GLN A 87 -6.01 -4.31 8.24
CA GLN A 87 -4.59 -3.90 8.34
C GLN A 87 -3.66 -5.05 8.71
N ARG A 88 -4.14 -6.08 9.42
CA ARG A 88 -3.30 -7.19 9.88
C ARG A 88 -3.17 -8.29 8.82
N ASP A 89 -4.22 -8.53 8.04
CA ASP A 89 -4.22 -9.50 6.95
C ASP A 89 -3.39 -9.05 5.73
N SER A 90 -3.30 -7.75 5.44
CA SER A 90 -2.41 -7.23 4.39
C SER A 90 -0.92 -7.49 4.72
N ILE A 91 -0.56 -7.41 6.00
CA ILE A 91 0.80 -7.68 6.50
C ILE A 91 1.13 -9.18 6.46
N LEU A 92 0.16 -10.06 6.74
CA LEU A 92 0.38 -11.51 6.77
C LEU A 92 0.32 -12.17 5.37
N SER A 93 -0.53 -11.65 4.48
CA SER A 93 -0.67 -12.08 3.09
C SER A 93 0.59 -11.79 2.27
N ASN A 94 1.23 -10.63 2.47
CA ASN A 94 2.47 -10.28 1.75
C ASN A 94 3.65 -11.20 2.13
N LYS A 95 3.77 -11.61 3.40
CA LYS A 95 4.87 -12.50 3.82
C LYS A 95 4.77 -13.90 3.24
N ARG A 96 3.55 -14.44 3.05
CA ARG A 96 3.35 -15.76 2.42
C ARG A 96 3.57 -15.74 0.90
N LYS A 97 3.20 -14.65 0.23
CA LYS A 97 3.44 -14.47 -1.21
C LYS A 97 4.93 -14.28 -1.51
N ILE A 98 5.65 -13.51 -0.69
CA ILE A 98 7.10 -13.30 -0.81
C ILE A 98 7.87 -14.61 -0.57
N LEU A 99 7.48 -15.41 0.43
CA LEU A 99 8.14 -16.68 0.72
C LEU A 99 7.87 -17.75 -0.37
N ALA A 100 6.65 -17.80 -0.92
CA ALA A 100 6.33 -18.68 -2.04
C ALA A 100 7.10 -18.30 -3.32
N PHE A 101 7.29 -17.00 -3.56
CA PHE A 101 8.09 -16.51 -4.68
C PHE A 101 9.57 -16.89 -4.55
N LEU A 102 10.13 -16.81 -3.34
CA LEU A 102 11.51 -17.24 -3.04
C LEU A 102 11.71 -18.76 -3.24
N VAL A 103 10.73 -19.59 -2.88
CA VAL A 103 10.83 -21.05 -3.06
C VAL A 103 10.71 -21.45 -4.54
N ILE A 104 9.87 -20.75 -5.32
CA ILE A 104 9.73 -20.97 -6.77
C ILE A 104 11.01 -20.56 -7.52
N MET A 105 11.68 -19.50 -7.08
CA MET A 105 13.02 -19.09 -7.56
C MET A 105 14.10 -20.17 -7.31
N CYS A 106 14.06 -20.87 -6.17
CA CYS A 106 15.04 -21.90 -5.83
C CYS A 106 14.85 -23.24 -6.57
N ILE A 107 13.68 -23.51 -7.13
CA ILE A 107 13.37 -24.79 -7.81
C ILE A 107 13.39 -24.62 -9.35
N GLY A 108 13.37 -23.39 -9.86
CA GLY A 108 13.38 -23.05 -11.29
C GLY A 108 14.76 -22.96 -11.95
N LEU A 109 15.84 -23.42 -11.32
CA LEU A 109 17.16 -23.56 -11.96
C LEU A 109 17.22 -24.93 -12.66
N PRO A 110 17.03 -25.02 -13.99
CA PRO A 110 17.34 -26.24 -14.70
C PRO A 110 18.84 -26.50 -14.59
N ALA A 111 19.17 -27.73 -14.19
CA ALA A 111 20.49 -28.31 -14.35
C ALA A 111 20.83 -28.43 -15.85
N ALA A 112 21.24 -27.32 -16.45
CA ALA A 112 22.10 -27.27 -17.62
C ALA A 112 23.36 -26.54 -17.11
N GLY A 113 24.39 -27.26 -16.69
CA GLY A 113 25.25 -28.00 -17.58
C GLY A 113 26.62 -27.33 -17.50
N ASN A 114 27.61 -28.06 -16.99
CA ASN A 114 28.97 -27.61 -16.69
C ASN A 114 29.78 -27.16 -17.94
N PHE A 115 29.41 -26.07 -18.60
CA PHE A 115 30.25 -25.42 -19.60
C PHE A 115 30.15 -23.90 -19.47
N VAL A 116 31.32 -23.25 -19.54
CA VAL A 116 31.59 -21.80 -19.45
C VAL A 116 31.82 -21.24 -18.03
N LEU A 117 32.83 -21.79 -17.36
CA LEU A 117 33.41 -21.24 -16.11
C LEU A 117 34.43 -20.10 -16.35
N ALA A 118 34.39 -19.39 -17.49
CA ALA A 118 35.44 -18.43 -17.87
C ALA A 118 34.96 -17.03 -18.31
N MET A 119 33.66 -16.70 -18.25
CA MET A 119 33.18 -15.35 -18.63
C MET A 119 32.80 -14.44 -17.45
N PHE A 120 32.83 -14.91 -16.20
CA PHE A 120 32.22 -14.20 -15.06
C PHE A 120 33.13 -13.22 -14.29
N PHE A 121 34.19 -12.68 -14.91
CA PHE A 121 34.98 -11.58 -14.32
C PHE A 121 35.18 -10.42 -15.28
N SER A 122 34.24 -10.17 -16.19
CA SER A 122 34.13 -8.79 -16.68
C SER A 122 33.57 -7.97 -15.53
N PRO A 123 34.27 -6.92 -15.05
CA PRO A 123 33.63 -5.98 -14.13
C PRO A 123 32.33 -5.52 -14.80
N PRO A 124 31.23 -5.35 -14.03
CA PRO A 124 29.99 -4.84 -14.59
C PRO A 124 30.32 -3.57 -15.40
N PRO A 125 29.70 -3.37 -16.56
CA PRO A 125 29.89 -2.14 -17.32
C PRO A 125 29.75 -0.97 -16.37
N PRO A 126 30.67 0.01 -16.39
CA PRO A 126 30.57 1.16 -15.51
C PRO A 126 29.18 1.79 -15.69
N GLU A 127 28.46 2.01 -14.59
CA GLU A 127 27.17 2.69 -14.65
C GLU A 127 27.38 4.03 -15.37
N PRO A 128 26.50 4.38 -16.34
CA PRO A 128 26.63 5.64 -17.04
C PRO A 128 26.64 6.76 -16.01
N LYS A 129 27.55 7.72 -16.17
CA LYS A 129 27.61 8.88 -15.28
C LYS A 129 26.47 9.84 -15.66
N PRO A 130 25.69 10.37 -14.71
CA PRO A 130 24.67 11.36 -15.02
C PRO A 130 25.30 12.61 -15.63
N LEU A 131 24.59 13.22 -16.58
CA LEU A 131 24.99 14.46 -17.24
C LEU A 131 24.64 15.70 -16.41
N GLY A 132 23.63 15.59 -15.55
CA GLY A 132 23.17 16.63 -14.63
C GLY A 132 21.91 16.21 -13.89
N ASN A 133 21.30 17.17 -13.19
CA ASN A 133 20.07 16.98 -12.42
C ASN A 133 18.93 17.82 -12.99
N LEU A 134 17.70 17.36 -12.81
CA LEU A 134 16.48 18.09 -13.11
C LEU A 134 15.62 18.10 -11.85
N ILE A 135 15.30 19.29 -11.35
CA ILE A 135 14.41 19.46 -10.21
C ILE A 135 13.01 19.77 -10.72
N VAL A 136 12.04 18.99 -10.29
CA VAL A 136 10.62 19.13 -10.63
C VAL A 136 9.83 19.43 -9.36
N THR A 137 9.22 20.61 -9.31
CA THR A 137 8.30 20.98 -8.24
C THR A 137 6.86 20.80 -8.73
N VAL A 138 6.08 20.04 -8.00
CA VAL A 138 4.64 19.88 -8.25
C VAL A 138 3.88 20.88 -7.38
N ASN A 139 3.20 21.81 -8.01
CA ASN A 139 2.47 22.89 -7.34
C ASN A 139 0.96 22.68 -7.45
N VAL A 140 0.23 23.14 -6.45
CA VAL A 140 -1.24 23.24 -6.46
C VAL A 140 -1.67 24.70 -6.34
N GLY A 141 -2.74 25.08 -7.06
CA GLY A 141 -3.27 26.44 -7.09
C GLY A 141 -4.75 26.51 -6.71
N GLU A 142 -5.09 27.42 -5.80
CA GLU A 142 -6.47 27.85 -5.47
C GLU A 142 -7.43 26.73 -5.10
N VAL A 143 -6.95 25.75 -4.32
CA VAL A 143 -7.77 24.60 -3.88
C VAL A 143 -8.36 24.81 -2.50
N SER A 144 -9.47 24.14 -2.22
CA SER A 144 -10.15 24.20 -0.93
C SER A 144 -10.39 22.81 -0.35
N ASP A 145 -10.29 22.70 0.98
CA ASP A 145 -10.64 21.51 1.74
C ASP A 145 -9.80 20.26 1.40
N VAL A 146 -8.51 20.45 1.11
CA VAL A 146 -7.57 19.35 0.83
C VAL A 146 -7.08 18.71 2.13
N TYR A 147 -7.39 17.43 2.32
CA TYR A 147 -6.93 16.63 3.45
C TYR A 147 -5.77 15.69 3.07
N GLY A 148 -5.73 15.28 1.82
CA GLY A 148 -4.65 14.49 1.24
C GLY A 148 -4.61 14.63 -0.27
N TRP A 149 -3.57 14.09 -0.89
CA TRP A 149 -3.37 14.13 -2.33
C TRP A 149 -2.57 12.93 -2.80
N GLN A 150 -2.72 12.61 -4.08
CA GLN A 150 -1.91 11.66 -4.83
C GLN A 150 -1.51 12.31 -6.15
N ILE A 151 -0.26 12.13 -6.55
CA ILE A 151 0.28 12.58 -7.84
C ILE A 151 0.85 11.37 -8.57
N GLY A 152 0.48 11.20 -9.83
CA GLY A 152 1.19 10.33 -10.76
C GLY A 152 2.07 11.16 -11.69
N LEU A 153 3.38 10.94 -11.63
CA LEU A 153 4.37 11.62 -12.46
C LEU A 153 5.04 10.61 -13.38
N ARG A 154 4.67 10.62 -14.67
CA ARG A 154 5.28 9.72 -15.67
C ARG A 154 6.56 10.34 -16.21
N PHE A 155 7.58 9.52 -16.39
CA PHE A 155 8.90 9.95 -16.85
C PHE A 155 9.58 8.86 -17.69
N ASP A 156 10.54 9.26 -18.51
CA ASP A 156 11.33 8.34 -19.31
C ASP A 156 12.40 7.67 -18.45
N THR A 157 12.20 6.39 -18.11
CA THR A 157 13.11 5.61 -17.27
C THR A 157 14.46 5.30 -17.93
N GLU A 158 14.60 5.45 -19.24
CA GLU A 158 15.87 5.26 -19.93
C GLU A 158 16.79 6.48 -19.78
N ASN A 159 16.19 7.67 -19.73
CA ASN A 159 16.93 8.94 -19.73
C ASN A 159 16.90 9.67 -18.39
N LEU A 160 15.93 9.38 -17.52
CA LEU A 160 15.75 9.99 -16.21
C LEU A 160 15.73 8.92 -15.10
N LYS A 161 16.42 9.21 -13.99
CA LYS A 161 16.42 8.38 -12.78
C LYS A 161 16.02 9.23 -11.58
N VAL A 162 15.01 8.79 -10.83
CA VAL A 162 14.59 9.46 -9.60
C VAL A 162 15.71 9.33 -8.54
N VAL A 163 16.24 10.46 -8.10
CA VAL A 163 17.26 10.56 -7.04
C VAL A 163 16.61 10.79 -5.70
N SER A 164 15.64 11.70 -5.64
CA SER A 164 14.93 12.02 -4.42
C SER A 164 13.52 12.51 -4.71
N ALA A 165 12.62 12.29 -3.75
CA ALA A 165 11.27 12.83 -3.77
C ALA A 165 10.88 13.18 -2.33
N MET A 166 10.55 14.45 -2.11
CA MET A 166 10.20 14.99 -0.79
C MET A 166 8.84 15.70 -0.85
N PRO A 167 8.08 15.71 0.27
CA PRO A 167 6.86 16.50 0.35
C PRO A 167 7.20 18.00 0.25
N GLY A 168 6.32 18.75 -0.39
CA GLY A 168 6.33 20.21 -0.33
C GLY A 168 5.70 20.73 0.95
N ASP A 169 5.48 22.03 1.01
CA ASP A 169 5.01 22.76 2.19
C ASP A 169 3.47 22.83 2.31
N PHE A 170 2.73 22.37 1.31
CA PHE A 170 1.29 22.60 1.23
C PHE A 170 0.49 21.97 2.39
N LEU A 171 0.79 20.74 2.80
CA LEU A 171 0.10 20.08 3.93
C LEU A 171 0.81 20.26 5.30
N GLY A 172 1.94 20.95 5.33
CA GLY A 172 2.74 21.18 6.53
C GLY A 172 4.23 21.16 6.25
N ASP A 173 5.02 21.47 7.29
CA ASP A 173 6.47 21.61 7.14
C ASP A 173 7.13 20.30 6.65
N PRO A 174 8.05 20.38 5.66
CA PRO A 174 8.82 19.24 5.21
C PRO A 174 9.77 18.81 6.33
N VAL A 175 9.43 17.74 7.05
CA VAL A 175 10.31 17.19 8.08
C VAL A 175 11.41 16.38 7.40
N GLY A 176 12.58 17.00 7.25
CA GLY A 176 13.89 16.37 6.97
C GLY A 176 13.89 15.20 6.00
N GLY A 177 14.14 15.48 4.71
CA GLY A 177 14.21 14.45 3.66
C GLY A 177 15.16 13.30 4.01
N THR A 178 14.71 12.07 3.82
CA THR A 178 15.55 10.88 3.98
C THR A 178 15.54 9.98 2.76
N SER A 179 16.68 9.30 2.60
CA SER A 179 17.12 8.49 1.47
C SER A 179 16.10 7.46 0.96
N LEU A 180 16.28 7.05 -0.31
CA LEU A 180 15.49 6.17 -1.20
C LEU A 180 15.04 4.78 -0.66
N SER A 181 14.77 4.61 0.63
CA SER A 181 14.10 3.40 1.14
C SER A 181 12.59 3.47 0.84
N ASP A 182 12.02 2.37 0.34
CA ASP A 182 10.60 2.19 -0.01
C ASP A 182 9.69 2.19 1.22
N HIS A 183 9.60 3.30 1.97
CA HIS A 183 8.82 3.32 3.22
C HIS A 183 7.98 4.59 3.40
N VAL A 184 6.83 4.37 4.04
CA VAL A 184 5.94 5.42 4.55
C VAL A 184 6.72 6.28 5.53
N GLU A 185 6.82 7.57 5.24
CA GLU A 185 7.53 8.53 6.09
C GLU A 185 6.53 9.25 7.00
N ASN A 186 6.81 9.17 8.31
CA ASN A 186 6.07 9.94 9.31
C ASN A 186 6.67 11.35 9.40
N ALA A 187 6.23 12.26 8.54
CA ALA A 187 6.62 13.67 8.59
C ALA A 187 5.70 14.45 9.55
N GLY A 188 6.01 14.35 10.85
CA GLY A 188 5.23 15.00 11.91
C GLY A 188 3.76 14.59 11.88
N ASP A 189 2.90 15.56 11.55
CA ASP A 189 1.44 15.41 11.47
C ASP A 189 0.93 14.94 10.10
N THR A 190 1.82 14.57 9.18
CA THR A 190 1.47 14.02 7.87
C THR A 190 2.04 12.62 7.67
N LEU A 191 1.45 11.87 6.73
CA LEU A 191 1.99 10.64 6.17
C LEU A 191 2.35 10.92 4.72
N PHE A 192 3.61 10.73 4.35
CA PHE A 192 4.08 10.81 2.96
C PHE A 192 4.46 9.41 2.46
N TYR A 193 4.13 9.11 1.21
CA TYR A 193 4.39 7.83 0.59
C TYR A 193 4.86 8.02 -0.85
N ARG A 194 5.80 7.19 -1.28
CA ARG A 194 6.30 7.12 -2.66
C ARG A 194 6.38 5.68 -3.12
N ILE A 195 6.08 5.45 -4.40
CA ILE A 195 6.30 4.17 -5.08
C ILE A 195 6.51 4.43 -6.57
N ILE A 196 7.38 3.65 -7.22
CA ILE A 196 7.49 3.63 -8.68
C ILE A 196 6.71 2.42 -9.19
N VAL A 197 5.77 2.66 -10.10
CA VAL A 197 4.99 1.62 -10.79
C VAL A 197 5.25 1.79 -12.28
N ASN A 198 6.00 0.85 -12.87
CA ASN A 198 6.47 0.94 -14.26
C ASN A 198 7.30 2.22 -14.49
N ASP A 199 6.81 3.12 -15.33
CA ASP A 199 7.38 4.41 -15.75
C ASP A 199 6.81 5.61 -14.98
N THR A 200 6.04 5.35 -13.91
CA THR A 200 5.30 6.37 -13.19
C THR A 200 5.70 6.39 -11.72
N LEU A 201 6.19 7.55 -11.25
CA LEU A 201 6.40 7.85 -9.85
C LEU A 201 5.07 8.28 -9.23
N VAL A 202 4.58 7.50 -8.26
CA VAL A 202 3.38 7.83 -7.49
C VAL A 202 3.80 8.38 -6.14
N LEU A 203 3.34 9.59 -5.84
CA LEU A 203 3.55 10.28 -4.57
C LEU A 203 2.20 10.51 -3.90
N CYS A 204 2.13 10.32 -2.59
CA CYS A 204 0.93 10.62 -1.81
C CYS A 204 1.30 11.34 -0.51
N GLN A 205 0.46 12.26 -0.06
CA GLN A 205 0.52 12.78 1.30
C GLN A 205 -0.87 12.94 1.89
N THR A 206 -1.01 12.72 3.20
CA THR A 206 -2.26 12.96 3.93
C THR A 206 -2.00 13.50 5.32
N LEU A 207 -2.92 14.32 5.82
CA LEU A 207 -2.96 14.74 7.22
C LEU A 207 -3.29 13.55 8.14
N LYS A 208 -2.70 13.54 9.34
CA LYS A 208 -3.00 12.55 10.41
C LYS A 208 -4.11 13.04 11.33
N GLY A 209 -4.92 12.10 11.81
CA GLY A 209 -5.87 12.33 12.89
C GLY A 209 -7.11 13.12 12.45
N SER A 210 -7.50 14.11 13.25
CA SER A 210 -8.67 14.96 13.00
C SER A 210 -8.27 16.40 12.70
N ARG A 211 -7.16 16.59 11.98
CA ARG A 211 -6.71 17.92 11.59
C ARG A 211 -7.68 18.56 10.60
N PRO A 212 -7.81 19.89 10.61
CA PRO A 212 -8.56 20.59 9.58
C PRO A 212 -7.85 20.44 8.22
N SER A 213 -8.63 20.29 7.16
CA SER A 213 -8.13 20.33 5.79
C SER A 213 -7.47 21.69 5.46
N VAL A 214 -6.60 21.70 4.47
CA VAL A 214 -5.87 22.89 4.00
C VAL A 214 -6.56 23.51 2.78
N THR A 215 -6.54 24.83 2.69
CA THR A 215 -7.06 25.62 1.56
C THR A 215 -5.99 26.62 1.13
N GLY A 216 -5.80 26.81 -0.16
CA GLY A 216 -4.84 27.76 -0.72
C GLY A 216 -4.05 27.18 -1.89
N SER A 217 -2.84 27.70 -2.07
CA SER A 217 -1.87 27.28 -3.08
C SER A 217 -0.56 26.91 -2.39
N GLY A 218 0.26 26.07 -3.02
CA GLY A 218 1.58 25.70 -2.47
C GLY A 218 2.25 24.56 -3.21
N SER A 219 3.38 24.09 -2.67
CA SER A 219 4.09 22.94 -3.23
C SER A 219 3.58 21.63 -2.63
N LEU A 220 3.19 20.69 -3.48
CA LEU A 220 2.83 19.33 -3.08
C LEU A 220 4.07 18.46 -2.92
N ALA A 221 5.00 18.51 -3.87
CA ALA A 221 6.19 17.68 -3.86
C ALA A 221 7.35 18.33 -4.62
N ILE A 222 8.57 17.96 -4.24
CA ILE A 222 9.80 18.29 -4.97
C ILE A 222 10.48 16.97 -5.31
N VAL A 223 10.75 16.75 -6.59
CA VAL A 223 11.37 15.54 -7.13
C VAL A 223 12.66 15.92 -7.85
N GLU A 224 13.74 15.22 -7.53
CA GLU A 224 15.02 15.37 -8.20
C GLU A 224 15.27 14.16 -9.09
N PHE A 225 15.57 14.42 -10.36
CA PHE A 225 15.98 13.42 -11.34
C PHE A 225 17.44 13.64 -11.73
N GLU A 226 18.17 12.56 -11.95
CA GLU A 226 19.39 12.56 -12.75
C GLU A 226 19.03 12.29 -14.21
N TYR A 227 19.66 12.99 -15.16
CA TYR A 227 19.48 12.71 -16.59
C TYR A 227 20.76 12.21 -17.26
N TYR A 228 20.62 11.32 -18.25
CA TYR A 228 21.73 10.58 -18.88
C TYR A 228 21.91 10.87 -20.38
N SER A 229 20.96 11.54 -21.02
CA SER A 229 21.06 11.97 -22.42
C SER A 229 20.48 13.37 -22.61
N THR A 230 20.79 14.00 -23.76
CA THR A 230 20.14 15.23 -24.20
C THR A 230 19.86 15.15 -25.71
N PRO A 231 18.67 15.53 -26.20
CA PRO A 231 17.51 15.98 -25.41
C PRO A 231 16.83 14.83 -24.64
N TYR A 232 16.21 15.14 -23.50
CA TYR A 232 15.33 14.22 -22.75
C TYR A 232 13.90 14.77 -22.74
N GLU A 233 12.92 13.90 -22.53
CA GLU A 233 11.52 14.31 -22.35
C GLU A 233 11.24 14.71 -20.90
N ASN A 234 10.55 15.84 -20.70
CA ASN A 234 10.18 16.28 -19.36
C ASN A 234 9.11 15.36 -18.76
N PRO A 235 9.19 15.06 -17.45
CA PRO A 235 8.10 14.38 -16.75
C PRO A 235 6.77 15.11 -16.87
N TYR A 236 5.66 14.37 -16.85
CA TYR A 236 4.31 14.94 -16.94
C TYR A 236 3.32 14.28 -15.98
N LEU A 237 2.28 15.03 -15.62
CA LEU A 237 1.22 14.59 -14.73
C LEU A 237 0.27 13.63 -15.45
N VAL A 238 -0.05 12.54 -14.77
CA VAL A 238 -1.01 11.54 -15.24
C VAL A 238 -2.39 11.85 -14.66
N PHE A 239 -3.42 11.88 -15.51
CA PHE A 239 -4.81 12.15 -15.13
C PHE A 239 -5.75 11.11 -15.73
N ASN A 240 -6.70 10.61 -14.95
CA ASN A 240 -7.70 9.62 -15.33
C ASN A 240 -7.12 8.27 -15.82
N GLU A 241 -5.90 7.92 -15.38
CA GLU A 241 -5.24 6.64 -15.74
C GLU A 241 -4.93 5.82 -14.49
N PRO A 242 -5.83 4.91 -14.06
CA PRO A 242 -5.55 4.02 -12.93
C PRO A 242 -4.40 3.06 -13.27
N PRO A 243 -3.54 2.71 -12.28
CA PRO A 243 -3.64 3.03 -10.86
C PRO A 243 -2.96 4.34 -10.43
N CYS A 244 -2.36 5.10 -11.36
CA CYS A 244 -1.43 6.20 -11.05
C CYS A 244 -2.06 7.58 -11.30
N ASP A 245 -3.32 7.77 -10.91
CA ASP A 245 -4.04 9.01 -11.18
C ASP A 245 -3.62 10.15 -10.22
N THR A 246 -3.68 11.39 -10.71
CA THR A 246 -3.44 12.60 -9.92
C THR A 246 -4.76 13.11 -9.35
N MET A 247 -4.87 13.16 -8.03
CA MET A 247 -6.10 13.49 -7.32
C MET A 247 -5.84 14.25 -6.03
N LEU A 248 -6.81 15.09 -5.65
CA LEU A 248 -6.88 15.79 -4.38
C LEU A 248 -8.06 15.24 -3.61
N LEU A 249 -7.91 15.03 -2.30
CA LEU A 249 -8.86 14.30 -1.48
C LEU A 249 -9.29 15.12 -0.27
N ARG A 250 -10.59 15.07 0.05
CA ARG A 250 -11.15 15.54 1.31
C ARG A 250 -10.96 14.51 2.43
N MET A 251 -11.27 14.89 3.67
CA MET A 251 -11.18 14.01 4.84
C MET A 251 -12.04 12.75 4.72
N ASP A 252 -13.18 12.84 4.03
CA ASP A 252 -14.08 11.72 3.77
C ASP A 252 -13.65 10.83 2.57
N ALA A 253 -12.46 11.09 2.02
CA ALA A 253 -11.91 10.47 0.81
C ALA A 253 -12.70 10.76 -0.47
N SER A 254 -13.59 11.75 -0.48
CA SER A 254 -14.15 12.27 -1.73
C SER A 254 -13.11 13.09 -2.49
N GLU A 255 -13.12 12.95 -3.82
CA GLU A 255 -12.21 13.69 -4.69
C GLU A 255 -12.64 15.16 -4.81
N ILE A 256 -11.65 16.04 -4.85
CA ILE A 256 -11.81 17.45 -5.20
C ILE A 256 -11.60 17.55 -6.71
N PRO A 257 -12.55 18.12 -7.47
CA PRO A 257 -12.39 18.30 -8.90
C PRO A 257 -11.11 19.08 -9.24
N ILE A 258 -10.33 18.55 -10.18
CA ILE A 258 -9.09 19.15 -10.67
C ILE A 258 -9.32 19.61 -12.11
N ASP A 259 -8.96 20.85 -12.42
CA ASP A 259 -8.83 21.32 -13.80
C ASP A 259 -7.37 21.29 -14.27
N LYS A 260 -7.14 21.60 -15.55
CA LYS A 260 -5.79 21.56 -16.15
C LYS A 260 -4.75 22.45 -15.45
N ASN A 261 -5.17 23.45 -14.67
CA ASN A 261 -4.28 24.43 -14.06
C ASN A 261 -4.21 24.29 -12.53
N THR A 262 -5.05 23.41 -11.95
CA THR A 262 -5.11 23.19 -10.52
C THR A 262 -3.80 22.58 -10.00
N VAL A 263 -3.22 21.64 -10.74
CA VAL A 263 -1.91 21.02 -10.42
C VAL A 263 -0.96 21.23 -11.59
N THR A 264 0.22 21.78 -11.31
CA THR A 264 1.20 22.18 -12.33
C THR A 264 2.61 21.69 -11.99
N LEU A 265 3.45 21.56 -13.01
CA LEU A 265 4.86 21.23 -12.87
C LEU A 265 5.71 22.45 -13.16
N GLN A 266 6.69 22.70 -12.30
CA GLN A 266 7.75 23.67 -12.51
C GLN A 266 9.08 22.93 -12.60
N PHE A 267 9.84 23.21 -13.67
CA PHE A 267 11.13 22.58 -13.94
C PHE A 267 12.27 23.56 -13.67
N VAL A 268 13.28 23.10 -12.94
CA VAL A 268 14.53 23.83 -12.70
C VAL A 268 15.69 22.92 -13.11
N PRO A 269 16.44 23.28 -14.17
CA PRO A 269 17.63 22.53 -14.60
C PRO A 269 18.84 22.75 -13.67
#